data_AF-M3UM71-F1
#
_entry.id   AF-M3UM71-F1
#
_cell.length_a   1.000
_cell.length_b   1.000
_cell.length_c   1.000
_cell.angle_alpha   90.00
_cell.angle_beta   90.00
_cell.angle_gamma   90.00
#
_symmetry.space_group_name_H-M   'P 1'
#
loop_
_entity.id
_entity.type
_entity.pdbx_description
1 polymer ?
#
loop_
_entity_poly.entity_id
_entity_poly.type
_entity_poly.pdbx_seq_one_letter_code
_entity_poly.pdbx_strand_id
1 'polypeptide(L)'
;MFVGAANGAQVAARLLATQDEKAQSTVLNGPSFNGIELGDRISDIRRDHPDFPTSSTRDGDLTVYHWHDCDWAFAGTGVLVEIRPGSGTTTIDGIGRGSSVADATRFYGKPVPDSDNADGTRTVVFDAGTADGTGYRTRVQGAGSSGRILDVVVCGCAARPAPQTPLPDSPPPSGTCPTTVTGKTE
;
A
#
# COMPACT_ATOMS: atom_id res chain seq x y z
N MET A 1 3.49 -8.72 24.35
CA MET A 1 3.69 -8.98 22.91
C MET A 1 2.38 -8.63 22.22
N PHE A 2 2.28 -7.42 21.67
CA PHE A 2 1.07 -6.96 20.98
C PHE A 2 1.45 -6.58 19.57
N VAL A 3 0.93 -7.35 18.62
CA VAL A 3 1.05 -7.11 17.19
C VAL A 3 0.17 -5.89 16.90
N GLY A 4 0.79 -4.74 16.61
CA GLY A 4 0.07 -3.61 16.02
C GLY A 4 -0.61 -4.12 14.75
N ALA A 5 -1.92 -3.87 14.64
CA ALA A 5 -2.80 -4.54 13.70
C ALA A 5 -2.38 -4.39 12.22
N ALA A 6 -1.49 -5.26 11.76
CA ALA A 6 -1.63 -5.85 10.44
C ALA A 6 -2.94 -6.62 10.50
N ASN A 7 -3.95 -6.20 9.73
CA ASN A 7 -5.23 -6.91 9.70
C ASN A 7 -4.93 -8.39 9.44
N GLY A 8 -5.42 -9.30 10.28
CA GLY A 8 -5.06 -10.73 10.20
C GLY A 8 -5.32 -11.36 8.81
N ALA A 9 -6.22 -10.77 8.03
CA ALA A 9 -6.45 -11.10 6.62
C ALA A 9 -5.24 -10.81 5.72
N GLN A 10 -4.56 -9.68 5.91
CA GLN A 10 -3.34 -9.30 5.18
C GLN A 10 -2.19 -10.26 5.50
N VAL A 11 -2.07 -10.66 6.77
CA VAL A 11 -1.06 -11.64 7.21
C VAL A 11 -1.36 -13.03 6.64
N ALA A 12 -2.62 -13.46 6.64
CA ALA A 12 -3.04 -14.73 6.09
C ALA A 12 -2.84 -14.81 4.56
N ALA A 13 -3.24 -13.77 3.82
CA ALA A 13 -3.04 -13.69 2.38
C ALA A 13 -1.55 -13.71 2.01
N ARG A 14 -0.71 -12.96 2.74
CA ARG A 14 0.76 -13.00 2.59
C ARG A 14 1.33 -14.40 2.88
N LEU A 15 0.87 -15.08 3.93
CA LEU A 15 1.33 -16.44 4.24
C LEU A 15 0.97 -17.47 3.16
N LEU A 16 -0.23 -17.35 2.59
CA LEU A 16 -0.70 -18.21 1.49
C LEU A 16 0.07 -17.94 0.19
N ALA A 17 0.33 -16.68 -0.13
CA ALA A 17 1.04 -16.31 -1.34
C ALA A 17 2.55 -16.56 -1.29
N THR A 18 3.16 -16.65 -0.09
CA THR A 18 4.58 -17.02 0.06
C THR A 18 4.84 -18.49 -0.31
N GLN A 19 3.80 -19.32 -0.42
CA GLN A 19 3.94 -20.73 -0.80
C GLN A 19 4.04 -20.93 -2.33
N ASP A 20 3.79 -19.90 -3.15
CA ASP A 20 3.81 -20.00 -4.61
C ASP A 20 4.55 -18.80 -5.23
N GLU A 21 5.86 -18.96 -5.46
CA GLU A 21 6.77 -17.93 -6.00
C GLU A 21 6.32 -17.41 -7.38
N LYS A 22 5.63 -18.23 -8.18
CA LYS A 22 5.08 -17.81 -9.48
C LYS A 22 3.83 -16.94 -9.31
N ALA A 23 3.00 -17.22 -8.31
CA ALA A 23 1.85 -16.39 -8.00
C ALA A 23 2.26 -14.99 -7.51
N GLN A 24 3.40 -14.86 -6.81
CA GLN A 24 3.90 -13.57 -6.31
C GLN A 24 4.35 -12.61 -7.42
N SER A 25 4.94 -13.14 -8.50
CA SER A 25 5.43 -12.30 -9.60
C SER A 25 4.32 -11.60 -10.40
N THR A 26 3.13 -12.19 -10.45
CA THR A 26 2.01 -11.75 -11.31
C THR A 26 0.97 -10.87 -10.60
N VAL A 27 1.17 -10.60 -9.31
CA VAL A 27 0.29 -9.77 -8.47
C VAL A 27 1.08 -8.65 -7.83
N LEU A 28 0.40 -7.54 -7.49
CA LEU A 28 1.06 -6.48 -6.71
C LEU A 28 1.32 -6.98 -5.29
N ASN A 29 2.57 -6.90 -4.84
CA ASN A 29 2.98 -7.33 -3.50
C ASN A 29 3.72 -6.19 -2.78
N GLY A 30 2.96 -5.27 -2.18
CA GLY A 30 3.56 -4.12 -1.51
C GLY A 30 4.24 -3.18 -2.51
N PRO A 31 5.56 -2.95 -2.42
CA PRO A 31 6.29 -2.04 -3.31
C PRO A 31 6.69 -2.65 -4.66
N SER A 32 6.44 -3.95 -4.88
CA SER A 32 6.98 -4.66 -6.03
C SER A 32 5.92 -5.27 -6.95
N PHE A 33 6.31 -5.41 -8.22
CA PHE A 33 5.58 -6.13 -9.27
C PHE A 33 6.59 -6.70 -10.26
N ASN A 34 6.41 -7.95 -10.73
CA ASN A 34 7.35 -8.60 -11.67
C ASN A 34 8.84 -8.55 -11.25
N GLY A 35 9.13 -8.48 -9.95
CA GLY A 35 10.52 -8.40 -9.43
C GLY A 35 11.17 -7.02 -9.49
N ILE A 36 10.44 -5.99 -9.91
CA ILE A 36 10.87 -4.59 -9.88
C ILE A 36 10.21 -3.89 -8.69
N GLU A 37 10.97 -3.14 -7.90
CA GLU A 37 10.52 -2.48 -6.68
C GLU A 37 10.57 -0.95 -6.78
N LEU A 38 9.63 -0.27 -6.11
CA LEU A 38 9.73 1.17 -5.91
C LEU A 38 11.09 1.55 -5.31
N GLY A 39 11.71 2.60 -5.84
CA GLY A 39 13.05 3.04 -5.45
C GLY A 39 14.16 2.49 -6.34
N ASP A 40 13.90 1.47 -7.17
CA ASP A 40 14.88 0.95 -8.11
C ASP A 40 15.28 2.00 -9.16
N ARG A 41 16.54 1.93 -9.61
CA ARG A 41 17.03 2.78 -10.70
C ARG A 41 16.79 2.12 -12.02
N ILE A 42 16.45 2.91 -13.03
CA ILE A 42 16.27 2.43 -14.41
C ILE A 42 17.51 1.70 -14.97
N SER A 43 18.71 2.06 -14.52
CA SER A 43 19.96 1.38 -14.92
C SER A 43 20.05 -0.04 -14.37
N ASP A 44 19.61 -0.25 -13.13
CA ASP A 44 19.64 -1.56 -12.48
C ASP A 44 18.53 -2.44 -13.07
N ILE A 45 17.33 -1.90 -13.26
CA ILE A 45 16.22 -2.60 -13.92
C ILE A 45 16.64 -3.08 -15.31
N ARG A 46 17.29 -2.25 -16.14
CA ARG A 46 17.76 -2.67 -17.47
C ARG A 46 18.90 -3.68 -17.45
N ARG A 47 19.70 -3.69 -16.39
CA ARG A 47 20.74 -4.72 -16.20
C ARG A 47 20.09 -6.07 -15.94
N ASP A 48 19.06 -6.08 -15.10
CA ASP A 48 18.43 -7.31 -14.62
C ASP A 48 17.29 -7.78 -15.57
N HIS A 49 16.73 -6.85 -16.36
CA HIS A 49 15.75 -7.07 -17.43
C HIS A 49 16.23 -6.42 -18.75
N PRO A 50 17.06 -7.12 -19.55
CA PRO A 50 17.65 -6.57 -20.77
C PRO A 50 16.64 -6.19 -21.86
N ASP A 51 15.41 -6.71 -21.80
CA ASP A 51 14.31 -6.42 -22.71
C ASP A 51 13.45 -5.22 -22.27
N PHE A 52 13.76 -4.60 -21.13
CA PHE A 52 13.05 -3.40 -20.67
C PHE A 52 13.23 -2.25 -21.67
N PRO A 53 12.15 -1.54 -22.05
CA PRO A 53 12.15 -0.62 -23.17
C PRO A 53 13.05 0.61 -22.98
N THR A 54 13.50 1.16 -24.11
CA THR A 54 14.26 2.42 -24.17
C THR A 54 13.39 3.62 -24.54
N SER A 55 12.26 3.40 -25.22
CA SER A 55 11.27 4.43 -25.52
C SER A 55 10.41 4.74 -24.31
N SER A 56 10.20 6.03 -24.05
CA SER A 56 9.37 6.52 -22.95
C SER A 56 8.42 7.63 -23.40
N THR A 57 7.38 7.85 -22.61
CA THR A 57 6.52 9.02 -22.69
C THR A 57 6.73 9.90 -21.45
N ARG A 58 6.34 11.17 -21.53
CA ARG A 58 6.35 12.11 -20.39
C ARG A 58 4.95 12.26 -19.83
N ASP A 59 4.86 12.22 -18.51
CA ASP A 59 3.64 12.51 -17.75
C ASP A 59 4.02 13.51 -16.65
N GLY A 60 3.82 14.80 -16.93
CA GLY A 60 4.37 15.89 -16.13
C GLY A 60 5.89 15.76 -15.98
N ASP A 61 6.34 15.63 -14.72
CA ASP A 61 7.77 15.48 -14.38
C ASP A 61 8.28 14.04 -14.49
N LEU A 62 7.37 13.07 -14.66
CA LEU A 62 7.69 11.64 -14.73
C LEU A 62 8.06 11.20 -16.13
N THR A 63 9.02 10.28 -16.21
CA THR A 63 9.34 9.51 -17.41
C THR A 63 8.69 8.14 -17.28
N VAL A 64 7.79 7.81 -18.20
CA VAL A 64 6.97 6.58 -18.13
C VAL A 64 7.39 5.61 -19.23
N TYR A 65 7.61 4.36 -18.83
CA TYR A 65 7.92 3.25 -19.73
C TYR A 65 6.77 2.23 -19.69
N HIS A 66 6.25 1.85 -20.86
CA HIS A 66 5.22 0.82 -20.96
C HIS A 66 5.86 -0.53 -21.23
N TRP A 67 5.68 -1.50 -20.34
CA TRP A 67 6.26 -2.84 -20.45
C TRP A 67 5.39 -3.88 -19.72
N HIS A 68 5.11 -5.01 -20.38
CA HIS A 68 4.26 -6.10 -19.88
C HIS A 68 2.90 -5.64 -19.31
N ASP A 69 2.16 -4.84 -20.08
CA ASP A 69 0.86 -4.26 -19.66
C ASP A 69 0.95 -3.47 -18.34
N CYS A 70 2.10 -2.84 -18.09
CA CYS A 70 2.33 -2.01 -16.93
C CYS A 70 3.13 -0.76 -17.31
N ASP A 71 2.72 0.37 -16.76
CA ASP A 71 3.43 1.64 -16.88
C ASP A 71 4.33 1.84 -15.65
N TRP A 72 5.62 2.03 -15.90
CA TRP A 72 6.67 2.22 -14.91
C TRP A 72 7.11 3.69 -14.92
N ALA A 73 6.75 4.44 -13.88
CA ALA A 73 6.99 5.88 -13.84
C ALA A 73 8.19 6.24 -12.97
N PHE A 74 9.16 6.91 -13.58
CA PHE A 74 10.42 7.31 -12.96
C PHE A 74 10.45 8.82 -12.75
N ALA A 75 11.00 9.25 -11.60
CA ALA A 75 11.32 10.64 -11.37
C ALA A 75 12.46 11.12 -12.30
N GLY A 76 12.67 12.43 -12.39
CA GLY A 76 13.77 13.01 -13.19
C GLY A 76 15.17 12.52 -12.79
N THR A 77 15.31 11.95 -11.58
CA THR A 77 16.54 11.31 -11.09
C THR A 77 16.77 9.88 -11.61
N GLY A 78 15.81 9.32 -12.35
CA GLY A 78 15.84 7.94 -12.86
C GLY A 78 15.47 6.86 -11.84
N VAL A 79 14.84 7.26 -10.73
CA VAL A 79 14.34 6.37 -9.66
C VAL A 79 12.86 6.07 -9.90
N LEU A 80 12.47 4.79 -9.78
CA LEU A 80 11.07 4.35 -9.91
C LEU A 80 10.26 4.88 -8.73
N VAL A 81 9.18 5.59 -9.03
CA VAL A 81 8.31 6.21 -8.01
C VAL A 81 6.85 5.78 -8.10
N GLU A 82 6.42 5.25 -9.27
CA GLU A 82 5.09 4.67 -9.42
C GLU A 82 5.10 3.42 -10.31
N ILE A 83 4.32 2.42 -9.91
CA ILE A 83 3.99 1.24 -10.71
C ILE A 83 2.50 1.31 -11.02
N ARG A 84 2.14 1.41 -12.29
CA ARG A 84 0.78 1.59 -12.79
C ARG A 84 0.40 0.35 -13.61
N PRO A 85 -0.03 -0.74 -12.97
CA PRO A 85 -0.40 -1.94 -13.70
C PRO A 85 -1.66 -1.73 -14.56
N GLY A 86 -1.75 -2.53 -15.61
CA GLY A 86 -2.92 -2.62 -16.48
C GLY A 86 -4.14 -3.16 -15.75
N SER A 87 -5.27 -3.10 -16.45
CA SER A 87 -6.59 -3.35 -15.86
C SER A 87 -6.87 -4.79 -15.40
N GLY A 88 -6.03 -5.75 -15.82
CA GLY A 88 -6.15 -7.16 -15.44
C GLY A 88 -5.43 -7.52 -14.13
N THR A 89 -4.60 -6.62 -13.59
CA THR A 89 -3.78 -6.91 -12.42
C THR A 89 -4.56 -6.69 -11.13
N THR A 90 -4.31 -7.57 -10.16
CA THR A 90 -4.81 -7.45 -8.79
C THR A 90 -3.64 -7.47 -7.80
N THR A 91 -3.89 -6.92 -6.63
CA THR A 91 -3.01 -7.12 -5.46
C THR A 91 -3.05 -8.58 -5.01
N ILE A 92 -2.04 -8.97 -4.23
CA ILE A 92 -1.98 -10.29 -3.59
C ILE A 92 -3.22 -10.61 -2.74
N ASP A 93 -3.89 -9.57 -2.23
CA ASP A 93 -5.14 -9.64 -1.46
C ASP A 93 -6.40 -9.67 -2.36
N GLY A 94 -6.23 -9.75 -3.69
CA GLY A 94 -7.32 -9.84 -4.67
C GLY A 94 -8.02 -8.51 -4.96
N ILE A 95 -7.49 -7.38 -4.50
CA ILE A 95 -8.03 -6.04 -4.78
C ILE A 95 -7.51 -5.53 -6.12
N GLY A 96 -8.42 -5.12 -7.01
CA GLY A 96 -8.11 -4.52 -8.31
C GLY A 96 -9.32 -3.78 -8.88
N ARG A 97 -9.38 -3.64 -10.21
CA ARG A 97 -10.51 -2.99 -10.90
C ARG A 97 -11.82 -3.74 -10.60
N GLY A 98 -12.86 -2.99 -10.26
CA GLY A 98 -14.21 -3.51 -9.92
C GLY A 98 -14.41 -3.84 -8.44
N SER A 99 -13.33 -4.03 -7.67
CA SER A 99 -13.41 -4.16 -6.21
C SER A 99 -14.05 -2.92 -5.59
N SER A 100 -14.76 -3.09 -4.47
CA SER A 100 -15.31 -1.94 -3.75
C SER A 100 -14.27 -1.34 -2.78
N VAL A 101 -14.45 -0.07 -2.41
CA VAL A 101 -13.69 0.57 -1.33
C VAL A 101 -13.86 -0.22 -0.01
N ALA A 102 -15.04 -0.81 0.24
CA ALA A 102 -15.29 -1.67 1.39
C ALA A 102 -14.40 -2.91 1.39
N ASP A 103 -14.23 -3.57 0.24
CA ASP A 103 -13.36 -4.74 0.12
C ASP A 103 -11.92 -4.36 0.44
N ALA A 104 -11.40 -3.29 -0.18
CA ALA A 104 -10.05 -2.78 0.11
C ALA A 104 -9.88 -2.39 1.59
N THR A 105 -10.90 -1.77 2.20
CA THR A 105 -10.88 -1.38 3.62
C THR A 105 -10.79 -2.59 4.55
N ARG A 106 -11.36 -3.75 4.18
CA ARG A 106 -11.27 -4.98 5.00
C ARG A 106 -9.83 -5.52 5.07
N PHE A 107 -9.04 -5.34 4.02
CA PHE A 107 -7.65 -5.80 3.98
C PHE A 107 -6.69 -4.75 4.51
N TYR A 108 -6.81 -3.51 4.06
CA TYR A 108 -5.83 -2.45 4.30
C TYR A 108 -6.20 -1.48 5.42
N GLY A 109 -7.42 -1.60 5.97
CA GLY A 109 -7.92 -0.66 6.95
C GLY A 109 -8.42 0.64 6.31
N LYS A 110 -8.53 1.70 7.13
CA LYS A 110 -9.11 2.97 6.70
C LYS A 110 -8.19 3.67 5.69
N PRO A 111 -8.72 4.21 4.57
CA PRO A 111 -7.91 4.93 3.60
C PRO A 111 -7.42 6.29 4.12
N VAL A 112 -6.25 6.72 3.64
CA VAL A 112 -5.61 7.99 3.96
C VAL A 112 -4.72 8.43 2.78
N PRO A 113 -4.98 9.57 2.09
CA PRO A 113 -6.17 10.44 2.03
C PRO A 113 -7.25 9.97 1.02
N ASP A 114 -8.35 10.72 0.97
CA ASP A 114 -9.49 10.57 0.06
C ASP A 114 -9.82 11.96 -0.54
N SER A 115 -9.68 12.14 -1.85
CA SER A 115 -9.86 13.43 -2.52
C SER A 115 -10.68 13.31 -3.80
N ASP A 116 -11.63 14.21 -4.02
CA ASP A 116 -12.38 14.25 -5.26
C ASP A 116 -11.52 14.77 -6.43
N ASN A 117 -11.69 14.15 -7.60
CA ASN A 117 -11.06 14.54 -8.85
C ASN A 117 -12.06 15.32 -9.72
N ALA A 118 -11.57 16.17 -10.62
CA ALA A 118 -12.41 17.00 -11.49
C ALA A 118 -13.27 16.19 -12.50
N ASP A 119 -12.92 14.93 -12.76
CA ASP A 119 -13.64 14.02 -13.64
C ASP A 119 -14.82 13.30 -12.95
N GLY A 120 -15.13 13.66 -11.71
CA GLY A 120 -16.19 13.03 -10.91
C GLY A 120 -15.79 11.67 -10.33
N THR A 121 -14.52 11.28 -10.45
CA THR A 121 -13.93 10.21 -9.66
C THR A 121 -13.34 10.75 -8.37
N ARG A 122 -12.84 9.86 -7.53
CA ARG A 122 -12.09 10.21 -6.32
C ARG A 122 -10.81 9.39 -6.24
N THR A 123 -9.78 9.98 -5.67
CA THR A 123 -8.52 9.31 -5.36
C THR A 123 -8.55 8.85 -3.92
N VAL A 124 -8.41 7.55 -3.69
CA VAL A 124 -8.38 6.92 -2.36
C VAL A 124 -7.06 6.19 -2.21
N VAL A 125 -6.31 6.48 -1.16
CA VAL A 125 -5.03 5.83 -0.87
C VAL A 125 -5.18 4.85 0.28
N PHE A 126 -4.66 3.64 0.12
CA PHE A 126 -4.54 2.63 1.17
C PHE A 126 -3.08 2.38 1.49
N ASP A 127 -2.75 2.18 2.76
CA ASP A 127 -1.41 1.75 3.17
C ASP A 127 -1.19 0.30 2.71
N ALA A 128 -0.07 0.04 2.02
CA ALA A 128 0.25 -1.30 1.55
C ALA A 128 0.73 -2.24 2.68
N GLY A 129 0.82 -1.76 3.92
CA GLY A 129 1.29 -2.47 5.10
C GLY A 129 2.81 -2.69 5.05
N THR A 130 3.56 -1.67 4.64
CA THR A 130 5.02 -1.71 4.50
C THR A 130 5.65 -0.60 5.33
N ALA A 131 6.84 -0.83 5.88
CA ALA A 131 7.51 0.18 6.72
C ALA A 131 8.02 1.40 5.92
N ASP A 132 8.07 1.28 4.59
CA ASP A 132 8.73 2.22 3.68
C ASP A 132 7.79 3.30 3.15
N GLY A 133 6.52 3.30 3.57
CA GLY A 133 5.52 4.28 3.15
C GLY A 133 4.89 3.99 1.79
N THR A 134 4.97 2.74 1.32
CA THR A 134 4.26 2.32 0.11
C THR A 134 2.76 2.31 0.34
N GLY A 135 2.02 2.85 -0.62
CA GLY A 135 0.57 2.83 -0.65
C GLY A 135 0.02 2.41 -2.01
N TYR A 136 -1.24 1.98 -1.98
CA TYR A 136 -2.07 1.76 -3.14
C TYR A 136 -2.96 2.97 -3.36
N ARG A 137 -2.59 3.83 -4.32
CA ARG A 137 -3.43 4.94 -4.77
C ARG A 137 -4.43 4.42 -5.79
N THR A 138 -5.71 4.54 -5.48
CA THR A 138 -6.80 4.03 -6.32
C THR A 138 -7.65 5.18 -6.83
N ARG A 139 -8.03 5.12 -8.10
CA ARG A 139 -9.10 5.97 -8.62
C ARG A 139 -10.42 5.23 -8.49
N VAL A 140 -11.43 5.88 -7.94
CA VAL A 140 -12.70 5.27 -7.53
C VAL A 140 -13.86 6.04 -8.14
N GLN A 141 -14.86 5.31 -8.63
CA GLN A 141 -16.12 5.86 -9.07
C GLN A 141 -17.20 5.69 -8.00
N GLY A 142 -17.98 6.74 -7.75
CA GLY A 142 -19.03 6.75 -6.74
C GLY A 142 -18.51 7.05 -5.34
N ALA A 143 -19.42 7.23 -4.38
CA ALA A 143 -19.09 7.70 -3.04
C ALA A 143 -18.99 6.59 -1.99
N GLY A 144 -18.22 6.85 -0.94
CA GLY A 144 -18.14 6.02 0.26
C GLY A 144 -17.64 4.60 0.00
N SER A 145 -17.98 3.69 0.90
CA SER A 145 -17.48 2.31 0.88
C SER A 145 -18.01 1.48 -0.31
N SER A 146 -19.10 1.89 -0.95
CA SER A 146 -19.64 1.25 -2.15
C SER A 146 -18.96 1.67 -3.45
N GLY A 147 -18.09 2.70 -3.41
CA GLY A 147 -17.36 3.17 -4.58
C GLY A 147 -16.55 2.04 -5.23
N ARG A 148 -16.43 2.07 -6.55
CA ARG A 148 -15.76 1.03 -7.35
C ARG A 148 -14.38 1.48 -7.79
N ILE A 149 -13.38 0.66 -7.53
CA ILE A 149 -12.01 0.90 -7.96
C ILE A 149 -11.93 0.76 -9.49
N LEU A 150 -11.39 1.77 -10.14
CA LEU A 150 -11.15 1.82 -11.59
C LEU A 150 -9.72 1.45 -11.94
N ASP A 151 -8.77 1.81 -11.08
CA ASP A 151 -7.35 1.50 -11.22
C ASP A 151 -6.65 1.54 -9.87
N VAL A 152 -5.49 0.89 -9.81
CA VAL A 152 -4.61 0.81 -8.64
C VAL A 152 -3.21 1.19 -9.11
N VAL A 153 -2.59 2.14 -8.41
CA VAL A 153 -1.20 2.56 -8.61
C VAL A 153 -0.44 2.29 -7.31
N VAL A 154 0.71 1.65 -7.42
CA VAL A 154 1.65 1.50 -6.30
C VAL A 154 2.56 2.72 -6.27
N CYS A 155 2.64 3.41 -5.14
CA CYS A 155 3.48 4.60 -4.97
C CYS A 155 3.99 4.76 -3.54
N GLY A 156 5.01 5.60 -3.33
CA GLY A 156 5.45 6.06 -2.00
C GLY A 156 4.48 7.10 -1.39
N CYS A 157 3.18 6.85 -1.50
CA CYS A 157 2.11 7.80 -1.25
C CYS A 157 1.33 7.51 0.04
N ALA A 158 1.58 6.38 0.70
CA ALA A 158 1.09 6.20 2.05
C ALA A 158 1.85 7.17 2.96
N ALA A 159 1.12 7.87 3.83
CA ALA A 159 1.78 8.62 4.89
C ALA A 159 2.66 7.63 5.65
N ARG A 160 3.99 7.87 5.68
CA ARG A 160 4.88 7.10 6.54
C ARG A 160 4.24 7.12 7.93
N PRO A 161 3.91 5.98 8.55
CA PRO A 161 3.51 6.00 9.94
C PRO A 161 4.58 6.82 10.66
N ALA A 162 4.17 7.91 11.33
CA ALA A 162 5.12 8.66 12.15
C ALA A 162 5.87 7.62 12.98
N PRO A 163 7.22 7.68 13.09
CA PRO A 163 7.96 6.74 13.91
C PRO A 163 7.23 6.72 15.24
N GLN A 164 6.61 5.58 15.55
CA GLN A 164 5.88 5.44 16.79
C GLN A 164 6.93 5.76 17.83
N THR A 165 6.74 6.86 18.56
CA THR A 165 7.62 7.15 19.69
C THR A 165 7.64 5.87 20.49
N PRO A 166 8.80 5.21 20.68
CA PRO A 166 8.83 4.00 21.48
C PRO A 166 8.11 4.36 22.79
N LEU A 167 7.14 3.52 23.18
CA LEU A 167 6.53 3.67 24.50
C LEU A 167 7.68 3.87 25.49
N PRO A 168 7.60 4.87 26.38
CA PRO A 168 8.65 5.03 27.38
C PRO A 168 8.83 3.69 28.10
N ASP A 169 10.05 3.15 28.11
CA ASP A 169 10.45 1.93 28.82
C ASP A 169 10.26 2.02 30.35
N SER A 170 9.66 3.10 30.84
CA SER A 170 9.36 3.29 32.24
C SER A 170 7.97 2.73 32.53
N PRO A 171 7.84 1.70 33.38
CA PRO A 171 6.54 1.35 33.92
C PRO A 171 5.91 2.61 34.55
N PRO A 172 4.57 2.77 34.47
CA PRO A 172 3.91 3.87 35.17
C PRO A 172 4.34 3.85 36.64
N PRO A 173 4.67 5.02 37.24
CA PRO A 173 5.03 5.05 38.65
C PRO A 173 3.92 4.37 39.43
N SER A 174 4.31 3.43 40.30
CA SER A 174 3.39 2.71 41.17
C SER A 174 2.69 3.72 42.07
N GLY A 175 1.60 4.30 41.57
CA GLY A 175 0.68 5.10 42.35
C GLY A 175 0.13 4.19 43.43
N THR A 176 0.50 4.48 44.66
CA THR A 176 -0.08 3.92 45.87
C THR A 176 -1.60 3.92 45.73
N CYS A 177 -2.19 2.73 45.58
CA CYS A 177 -3.63 2.55 45.77
C CYS A 177 -3.97 3.01 47.19
N PRO A 178 -4.84 4.01 47.40
CA PRO A 178 -5.36 4.28 48.72
C PRO A 178 -6.25 3.10 49.14
N THR A 179 -5.76 2.32 50.10
CA THR A 179 -6.56 1.30 50.78
C THR A 179 -7.54 2.00 51.71
N THR A 180 -8.76 2.24 51.24
CA THR A 180 -9.89 2.50 52.14
C THR A 180 -11.07 1.64 51.71
N VAL A 181 -11.07 0.39 52.17
CA VAL A 181 -12.27 -0.43 52.23
C VAL A 181 -13.02 -0.01 53.48
N THR A 182 -13.97 0.94 53.35
CA THR A 182 -14.98 1.15 54.39
C THR A 182 -16.09 0.13 54.17
N GLY A 183 -15.96 -1.02 54.82
CA GLY A 183 -17.06 -1.96 54.99
C GLY A 183 -18.16 -1.31 55.82
N LYS A 184 -19.40 -1.38 55.32
CA LYS A 184 -20.60 -1.13 56.10
C LYS A 184 -21.34 -2.46 56.21
N THR A 185 -21.35 -3.01 57.42
CA THR A 185 -22.22 -4.12 57.81
C THR A 185 -23.12 -3.57 58.91
N GLU A 186 -24.41 -3.87 58.75
CA GLU A 186 -25.58 -3.50 59.58
C GLU A 186 -26.18 -2.10 59.36
#